data_AF-A0A7G2CJ74-F1
#
_entry.id   AF-A0A7G2CJ74-F1
#
_cell.length_a   1.000
_cell.length_b   1.000
_cell.length_c   1.000
_cell.angle_alpha   90.00
_cell.angle_beta   90.00
_cell.angle_gamma   90.00
#
_symmetry.space_group_name_H-M   'P 1'
#
loop_
_entity.id
_entity.type
_entity.pdbx_description
1 polymer ?
#
loop_
_entity_poly.entity_id
_entity_poly.type
_entity_poly.pdbx_seq_one_letter_code
_entity_poly.pdbx_strand_id
1 'polypeptide(L)'
;MPDASSQHVVSPTEFSLDRSNTSVDKGFERRLMECNSTISALQMRREIFYKAKRWASFNMFVDTSCVVVGSLLFYETYRVANEELSFIRAVTANPFVRRTFTPIPLFSTFLILYGFMSVPADFVTLQTAKRYIQHENQTIAHLEDTVRDIQNSGK
;
A
#
# COMPACT_ATOMS: atom_id res chain seq x y z
N MET A 1 32.42 27.02 23.96
CA MET A 1 32.07 27.63 25.27
C MET A 1 32.13 29.13 25.08
N PRO A 2 31.12 29.92 25.52
CA PRO A 2 29.78 29.50 26.00
C PRO A 2 28.94 28.82 24.88
N ASP A 3 27.61 28.99 24.78
CA ASP A 3 26.49 28.38 25.56
C ASP A 3 25.19 28.56 24.72
N ALA A 4 24.10 27.77 24.79
CA ALA A 4 23.27 27.17 25.86
C ALA A 4 22.13 28.06 26.40
N SER A 5 20.97 28.01 25.73
CA SER A 5 19.62 28.34 26.25
C SER A 5 18.58 27.82 25.23
N SER A 6 17.74 26.84 25.57
CA SER A 6 16.44 26.99 26.25
C SER A 6 15.44 27.86 25.48
N GLN A 7 14.17 27.54 25.30
CA GLN A 7 13.31 26.40 25.65
C GLN A 7 11.94 26.83 25.08
N HIS A 8 11.18 25.93 24.47
CA HIS A 8 9.72 26.08 24.43
C HIS A 8 9.07 24.70 24.59
N VAL A 9 9.36 24.10 25.74
CA VAL A 9 8.54 23.00 26.26
C VAL A 9 7.20 23.63 26.64
N VAL A 10 6.15 23.32 25.89
CA VAL A 10 4.79 23.66 26.27
C VAL A 10 4.46 22.83 27.51
N SER A 11 4.41 23.47 28.68
CA SER A 11 4.01 22.79 29.91
C SER A 11 2.61 22.20 29.74
N PRO A 12 2.38 20.95 30.16
CA PRO A 12 1.02 20.46 30.33
C PRO A 12 0.37 21.28 31.45
N THR A 13 -0.79 21.88 31.18
CA THR A 13 -1.59 22.58 32.18
C THR A 13 -1.96 21.62 33.30
N GLU A 14 -1.41 21.82 34.50
CA GLU A 14 -1.79 21.01 35.67
C GLU A 14 -3.25 21.28 36.03
N PHE A 15 -4.11 20.31 35.74
CA PHE A 15 -5.50 20.32 36.21
C PHE A 15 -5.53 19.79 37.64
N SER A 16 -5.53 20.70 38.62
CA SER A 16 -5.66 20.35 40.04
C SER A 16 -7.10 19.92 40.35
N LEU A 17 -7.39 18.63 40.16
CA LEU A 17 -8.67 18.02 40.54
C LEU A 17 -8.73 17.79 42.05
N ASP A 18 -9.72 18.41 42.69
CA ASP A 18 -9.86 18.43 44.15
C ASP A 18 -10.32 17.07 44.70
N ARG A 19 -9.80 16.70 45.87
CA ARG A 19 -9.53 15.29 46.20
C ARG A 19 -10.65 14.62 47.01
N SER A 20 -11.89 14.61 46.50
CA SER A 20 -13.01 14.00 47.25
C SER A 20 -14.13 13.31 46.43
N ASN A 21 -13.79 12.40 45.50
CA ASN A 21 -14.66 11.26 45.08
C ASN A 21 -13.93 10.21 44.19
N THR A 22 -12.68 9.91 44.50
CA THR A 22 -11.68 9.36 43.55
C THR A 22 -11.79 7.87 43.17
N SER A 23 -12.87 7.15 43.50
CA SER A 23 -13.03 5.73 43.14
C SER A 23 -13.60 5.52 41.73
N VAL A 24 -14.45 6.43 41.25
CA VAL A 24 -14.97 6.42 39.88
C VAL A 24 -13.92 6.96 38.90
N ASP A 25 -13.22 8.01 39.31
CA ASP A 25 -12.32 8.82 38.47
C ASP A 25 -11.11 8.02 37.94
N LYS A 26 -10.42 7.27 38.79
CA LYS A 26 -9.28 6.44 38.38
C LYS A 26 -9.67 5.27 37.46
N GLY A 27 -10.89 4.77 37.58
CA GLY A 27 -11.43 3.74 36.68
C GLY A 27 -11.79 4.31 35.31
N PHE A 28 -12.30 5.54 35.29
CA PHE A 28 -12.63 6.30 34.09
C PHE A 28 -11.36 6.69 33.31
N GLU A 29 -10.41 7.34 33.97
CA GLU A 29 -9.13 7.78 33.39
C GLU A 29 -8.34 6.61 32.79
N ARG A 30 -8.30 5.47 33.50
CA ARG A 30 -7.68 4.24 33.00
C ARG A 30 -8.37 3.71 31.73
N ARG A 31 -9.71 3.64 31.70
CA ARG A 31 -10.46 3.20 30.51
C ARG A 31 -10.27 4.14 29.32
N LEU A 32 -10.17 5.45 29.58
CA LEU A 32 -9.88 6.45 28.55
C LEU A 32 -8.48 6.25 27.96
N MET A 33 -7.48 5.95 28.80
CA MET A 33 -6.10 5.65 28.39
C MET A 33 -6.01 4.32 27.61
N GLU A 34 -6.72 3.28 28.05
CA GLU A 34 -6.83 1.98 27.36
C GLU A 34 -7.51 2.15 25.99
N CYS A 35 -8.52 3.02 25.87
CA CYS A 35 -9.16 3.34 24.60
C CYS A 35 -8.22 4.13 23.65
N ASN A 36 -7.58 5.19 24.13
CA ASN A 36 -6.66 6.02 23.32
C ASN A 36 -5.42 5.22 22.84
N SER A 37 -4.89 4.32 23.66
CA SER A 37 -3.81 3.42 23.25
C SER A 37 -4.27 2.39 22.20
N THR A 38 -5.51 1.91 22.29
CA THR A 38 -6.12 1.06 21.25
C THR A 38 -6.34 1.81 19.94
N ILE A 39 -6.86 3.04 19.98
CA ILE A 39 -7.07 3.90 18.80
C ILE A 39 -5.73 4.18 18.10
N SER A 40 -4.68 4.57 18.84
CA SER A 40 -3.36 4.85 18.25
C SER A 40 -2.70 3.59 17.65
N ALA A 41 -2.88 2.41 18.27
CA ALA A 41 -2.44 1.14 17.69
C ALA A 41 -3.16 0.79 16.37
N LEU A 42 -4.47 1.03 16.30
CA LEU A 42 -5.25 0.87 15.06
C LEU A 42 -4.82 1.88 13.98
N GLN A 43 -4.57 3.14 14.36
CA GLN A 43 -4.06 4.17 13.43
C GLN A 43 -2.70 3.79 12.83
N MET A 44 -1.78 3.23 13.63
CA MET A 44 -0.47 2.75 13.14
C MET A 44 -0.64 1.58 12.16
N ARG A 45 -1.48 0.59 12.46
CA ARG A 45 -1.77 -0.53 11.53
C ARG A 45 -2.36 -0.02 10.21
N ARG A 46 -3.30 0.92 10.30
CA ARG A 46 -3.93 1.56 9.14
C ARG A 46 -2.91 2.24 8.23
N GLU A 47 -1.91 2.93 8.79
CA GLU A 47 -0.82 3.52 7.99
C GLU A 47 0.02 2.48 7.24
N ILE A 48 0.31 1.33 7.87
CA ILE A 48 1.02 0.22 7.23
C ILE A 48 0.19 -0.30 6.05
N PHE A 49 -1.12 -0.52 6.23
CA PHE A 49 -1.99 -0.93 5.14
C PHE A 49 -2.15 0.15 4.05
N TYR A 50 -2.12 1.45 4.37
CA TYR A 50 -2.09 2.51 3.35
C TYR A 50 -0.79 2.49 2.52
N LYS A 51 0.36 2.26 3.16
CA LYS A 51 1.65 2.09 2.47
C LYS A 51 1.63 0.85 1.58
N ALA A 52 1.14 -0.29 2.08
CA ALA A 52 0.97 -1.52 1.31
C ALA A 52 0.00 -1.35 0.12
N LYS A 53 -1.14 -0.66 0.31
CA LYS A 53 -2.10 -0.33 -0.76
C LYS A 53 -1.48 0.54 -1.85
N ARG A 54 -0.64 1.52 -1.49
CA ARG A 54 0.09 2.34 -2.47
C ARG A 54 1.08 1.50 -3.28
N TRP A 55 1.85 0.64 -2.61
CA TRP A 55 2.78 -0.29 -3.27
C TRP A 55 2.07 -1.26 -4.22
N ALA A 56 1.03 -1.96 -3.76
CA ALA A 56 0.24 -2.87 -4.61
C ALA A 56 -0.42 -2.14 -5.79
N SER A 57 -0.82 -0.87 -5.63
CA SER A 57 -1.35 -0.07 -6.74
C SER A 57 -0.29 0.36 -7.75
N PHE A 58 0.95 0.56 -7.30
CA PHE A 58 2.08 0.88 -8.18
C PHE A 58 2.55 -0.36 -8.95
N ASN A 59 2.72 -1.49 -8.26
CA ASN A 59 3.08 -2.76 -8.90
C ASN A 59 2.01 -3.19 -9.92
N MET A 60 0.72 -3.11 -9.58
CA MET A 60 -0.37 -3.41 -10.52
C MET A 60 -0.30 -2.55 -11.79
N PHE A 61 0.13 -1.29 -11.69
CA PHE A 61 0.35 -0.43 -12.85
C PHE A 61 1.58 -0.85 -13.68
N VAL A 62 2.70 -1.17 -13.03
CA VAL A 62 3.91 -1.70 -13.67
C VAL A 62 3.60 -3.00 -14.42
N ASP A 63 2.91 -3.93 -13.77
CA ASP A 63 2.63 -5.26 -14.30
C ASP A 63 1.62 -5.20 -15.46
N THR A 64 0.60 -4.36 -15.34
CA THR A 64 -0.32 -4.08 -16.47
C THR A 64 0.45 -3.45 -17.64
N SER A 65 1.40 -2.57 -17.35
CA SER A 65 2.27 -1.98 -18.39
C SER A 65 3.19 -3.03 -19.04
N CYS A 66 3.69 -4.02 -18.29
CA CYS A 66 4.42 -5.16 -18.86
C CYS A 66 3.56 -5.98 -19.82
N VAL A 67 2.28 -6.26 -19.49
CA VAL A 67 1.36 -6.94 -20.42
C VAL A 67 1.15 -6.11 -21.68
N VAL A 68 0.90 -4.81 -21.56
CA VAL A 68 0.64 -3.92 -22.72
C VAL A 68 1.89 -3.79 -23.61
N VAL A 69 3.04 -3.45 -23.04
CA VAL A 69 4.30 -3.28 -23.79
C VAL A 69 4.75 -4.61 -24.41
N GLY A 70 4.66 -5.70 -23.65
CA GLY A 70 4.94 -7.05 -24.17
C GLY A 70 4.02 -7.41 -25.34
N SER A 71 2.73 -7.14 -25.23
CA SER A 71 1.75 -7.40 -26.31
C SER A 71 2.03 -6.58 -27.57
N LEU A 72 2.38 -5.30 -27.42
CA LEU A 72 2.73 -4.42 -28.54
C LEU A 72 4.02 -4.89 -29.24
N LEU A 73 5.08 -5.20 -28.49
CA LEU A 73 6.33 -5.73 -29.04
C LEU A 73 6.13 -7.09 -29.72
N PHE A 74 5.29 -7.95 -29.15
CA PHE A 74 4.92 -9.23 -29.75
C PHE A 74 4.13 -9.03 -31.06
N TYR A 75 3.16 -8.11 -31.08
CA TYR A 75 2.37 -7.81 -32.27
C TYR A 75 3.21 -7.25 -33.41
N GLU A 76 4.08 -6.27 -33.15
CA GLU A 76 4.98 -5.75 -34.19
C GLU A 76 5.95 -6.82 -34.70
N THR A 77 6.50 -7.66 -33.81
CA THR A 77 7.36 -8.78 -34.21
C THR A 77 6.60 -9.79 -35.08
N TYR A 78 5.35 -10.09 -34.74
CA TYR A 78 4.47 -10.97 -35.53
C TYR A 78 4.12 -10.35 -36.90
N ARG A 79 3.83 -9.05 -36.94
CA ARG A 79 3.50 -8.31 -38.17
C ARG A 79 4.68 -8.32 -39.14
N VAL A 80 5.87 -7.94 -38.68
CA VAL A 80 7.11 -8.02 -39.47
C VAL A 80 7.40 -9.47 -39.90
N ALA A 81 7.21 -10.45 -39.01
CA ALA A 81 7.39 -11.86 -39.34
C ALA A 81 6.45 -12.35 -40.45
N ASN A 82 5.22 -11.83 -40.51
CA ASN A 82 4.23 -12.16 -41.53
C ASN A 82 4.49 -11.45 -42.87
N GLU A 83 4.91 -10.17 -42.83
CA GLU A 83 5.29 -9.38 -44.00
C GLU A 83 6.58 -9.93 -44.67
N GLU A 84 7.57 -10.35 -43.87
CA GLU A 84 8.89 -10.79 -44.34
C GLU A 84 9.10 -12.33 -44.31
N LEU A 85 8.03 -13.14 -44.29
CA LEU A 85 8.10 -14.58 -44.02
C LEU A 85 9.07 -15.37 -44.94
N SER A 86 9.28 -14.90 -46.18
CA SER A 86 10.25 -15.44 -47.14
C SER A 86 11.70 -15.00 -46.85
N PHE A 87 11.90 -13.71 -46.58
CA PHE A 87 13.20 -13.13 -46.23
C PHE A 87 13.71 -13.67 -44.88
N ILE A 88 12.85 -13.73 -43.86
CA ILE A 88 13.18 -14.27 -42.54
C ILE A 88 13.54 -15.76 -42.64
N ARG A 89 12.92 -16.56 -43.51
CA ARG A 89 13.37 -17.94 -43.77
C ARG A 89 14.78 -17.99 -44.36
N ALA A 90 15.10 -17.12 -45.32
CA ALA A 90 16.44 -17.05 -45.90
C ALA A 90 17.50 -16.55 -44.90
N VAL A 91 17.14 -15.60 -44.04
CA VAL A 91 18.03 -14.95 -43.08
C VAL A 91 18.22 -15.76 -41.79
N THR A 92 17.19 -16.44 -41.28
CA THR A 92 17.30 -17.30 -40.08
C THR A 92 18.03 -18.63 -40.33
N ALA A 93 18.29 -18.97 -41.59
CA ALA A 93 19.27 -19.99 -41.95
C ALA A 93 20.69 -19.61 -41.50
N ASN A 94 20.99 -18.31 -41.35
CA ASN A 94 22.25 -17.85 -40.76
C ASN A 94 22.16 -17.85 -39.22
N PRO A 95 22.98 -18.66 -38.51
CA PRO A 95 22.90 -18.80 -37.06
C PRO A 95 23.28 -17.52 -36.30
N PHE A 96 24.07 -16.61 -36.88
CA PHE A 96 24.38 -15.32 -36.26
C PHE A 96 23.17 -14.40 -36.24
N VAL A 97 22.47 -14.26 -37.38
CA VAL A 97 21.29 -13.39 -37.46
C VAL A 97 20.15 -13.95 -36.61
N ARG A 98 19.97 -15.27 -36.60
CA ARG A 98 19.01 -15.94 -35.72
C ARG A 98 19.24 -15.56 -34.24
N ARG A 99 20.49 -15.52 -33.75
CA ARG A 99 20.81 -15.13 -32.36
C ARG A 99 20.45 -13.67 -32.05
N THR A 100 20.62 -12.75 -32.99
CA THR A 100 20.31 -11.33 -32.78
C THR A 100 18.80 -11.06 -32.71
N PHE A 101 17.99 -11.80 -33.49
CA PHE A 101 16.54 -11.57 -33.58
C PHE A 101 15.69 -12.43 -32.62
N THR A 102 16.18 -13.58 -32.12
CA THR A 102 15.44 -14.39 -31.13
C THR A 102 15.15 -13.76 -29.76
N PRO A 103 15.99 -12.89 -29.14
CA PRO A 103 15.73 -12.40 -27.79
C PRO A 103 14.51 -11.46 -27.71
N ILE A 104 14.16 -10.74 -28.78
CA ILE A 104 13.03 -9.78 -28.79
C ILE A 104 11.67 -10.48 -28.56
N PRO A 105 11.25 -11.50 -29.35
CA PRO A 105 10.00 -12.22 -29.10
C PRO A 105 10.00 -13.00 -27.78
N LEU A 106 11.15 -13.50 -27.34
CA LEU A 106 11.26 -14.17 -26.03
C LEU A 106 11.04 -13.17 -24.87
N PHE A 107 11.63 -11.98 -24.95
CA PHE A 107 11.46 -10.92 -23.97
C PHE A 107 10.01 -10.40 -23.94
N SER A 108 9.39 -10.17 -25.10
CA SER A 108 7.98 -9.75 -25.17
C SER A 108 7.04 -10.80 -24.56
N THR A 109 7.26 -12.09 -24.86
CA THR A 109 6.52 -13.19 -24.25
C THR A 109 6.72 -13.26 -22.73
N PHE A 110 7.94 -13.04 -22.25
CA PHE A 110 8.25 -13.02 -20.82
C PHE A 110 7.54 -11.87 -20.09
N LEU A 111 7.50 -10.67 -20.67
CA LEU A 111 6.75 -9.53 -20.12
C LEU A 111 5.24 -9.81 -20.02
N ILE A 112 4.65 -10.42 -21.06
CA ILE A 112 3.23 -10.81 -21.05
C ILE A 112 2.96 -11.84 -19.95
N LEU A 113 3.76 -12.91 -19.89
CA LEU A 113 3.59 -13.98 -18.90
C LEU A 113 3.78 -13.48 -17.47
N TYR A 114 4.79 -12.63 -17.24
CA TYR A 114 5.03 -12.02 -15.93
C TYR A 114 3.80 -11.23 -15.47
N GLY A 115 3.38 -10.23 -16.26
CA GLY A 115 2.26 -9.36 -15.90
C GLY A 115 0.92 -10.11 -15.81
N PHE A 116 0.68 -11.12 -16.67
CA PHE A 116 -0.54 -11.93 -16.60
C PHE A 116 -0.63 -12.75 -15.31
N MET A 117 0.51 -13.23 -14.78
CA MET A 117 0.55 -14.01 -13.55
C MET A 117 0.55 -13.13 -12.29
N SER A 118 1.10 -11.91 -12.36
CA SER A 118 1.24 -11.02 -11.21
C SER A 118 0.05 -10.06 -11.00
N VAL A 119 -0.57 -9.53 -12.06
CA VAL A 119 -1.76 -8.64 -11.96
C VAL A 119 -2.88 -9.23 -11.09
N PRO A 120 -3.24 -10.53 -11.18
CA PRO A 120 -4.26 -11.11 -10.29
C PRO A 120 -3.84 -11.12 -8.81
N ALA A 121 -2.56 -11.40 -8.51
CA ALA A 121 -2.04 -11.44 -7.15
C ALA A 121 -2.01 -10.04 -6.50
N ASP A 122 -1.59 -9.04 -7.26
CA ASP A 122 -1.62 -7.64 -6.84
C ASP A 122 -3.06 -7.12 -6.65
N PHE A 123 -3.98 -7.50 -7.54
CA PHE A 123 -5.39 -7.16 -7.39
C PHE A 123 -6.01 -7.72 -6.10
N VAL A 124 -5.71 -8.99 -5.77
CA VAL A 124 -6.14 -9.62 -4.50
C VAL A 124 -5.51 -8.91 -3.30
N THR A 125 -4.22 -8.58 -3.37
CA THR A 125 -3.52 -7.82 -2.32
C THR A 125 -4.14 -6.45 -2.10
N LEU A 126 -4.46 -5.73 -3.18
CA LEU A 126 -5.08 -4.41 -3.15
C LEU A 126 -6.54 -4.44 -2.67
N GLN A 127 -7.31 -5.47 -3.01
CA GLN A 127 -8.63 -5.70 -2.41
C GLN A 127 -8.53 -5.95 -0.91
N THR A 128 -7.60 -6.80 -0.49
CA THR A 128 -7.39 -7.19 0.91
C THR A 128 -7.02 -5.96 1.74
N ALA A 129 -6.03 -5.18 1.30
CA ALA A 129 -5.64 -3.93 1.96
C ALA A 129 -6.80 -2.90 2.04
N LYS A 130 -7.64 -2.78 0.98
CA LYS A 130 -8.85 -1.93 1.02
C LYS A 130 -9.83 -2.38 2.10
N ARG A 131 -10.10 -3.70 2.22
CA ARG A 131 -11.02 -4.25 3.23
C ARG A 131 -10.52 -4.02 4.65
N TYR A 132 -9.23 -4.25 4.92
CA TYR A 132 -8.64 -3.97 6.24
C TYR A 132 -8.72 -2.48 6.61
N ILE A 133 -8.34 -1.57 5.71
CA ILE A 133 -8.46 -0.12 5.96
C ILE A 133 -9.91 0.29 6.24
N GLN A 134 -10.89 -0.26 5.50
CA GLN A 134 -12.31 0.02 5.73
C GLN A 134 -12.78 -0.47 7.11
N HIS A 135 -12.42 -1.69 7.49
CA HIS A 135 -12.75 -2.26 8.80
C HIS A 135 -12.11 -1.48 9.96
N GLU A 136 -10.82 -1.12 9.85
CA GLU A 136 -10.13 -0.31 10.86
C GLU A 136 -10.74 1.09 10.98
N ASN A 137 -11.11 1.74 9.86
CA ASN A 137 -11.80 3.03 9.91
C ASN A 137 -13.17 2.95 10.60
N GLN A 138 -13.96 1.88 10.36
CA GLN A 138 -15.23 1.66 11.05
C GLN A 138 -15.03 1.42 12.55
N THR A 139 -13.99 0.67 12.92
CA THR A 139 -13.66 0.38 14.32
C THR A 139 -13.19 1.64 15.05
N ILE A 140 -12.34 2.45 14.42
CA ILE A 140 -11.88 3.74 14.96
C ILE A 140 -13.06 4.69 15.17
N ALA A 141 -13.95 4.86 14.17
CA ALA A 141 -15.12 5.73 14.30
C ALA A 141 -16.03 5.32 15.47
N HIS A 142 -16.33 4.01 15.60
CA HIS A 142 -17.12 3.49 16.72
C HIS A 142 -16.44 3.75 18.08
N LEU A 143 -15.11 3.60 18.18
CA LEU A 143 -14.37 3.91 19.40
C LEU A 143 -14.38 5.41 19.73
N GLU A 144 -14.21 6.28 18.72
CA GLU A 144 -14.26 7.73 18.88
C GLU A 144 -15.65 8.21 19.35
N ASP A 145 -16.72 7.66 18.80
CA ASP A 145 -18.09 7.96 19.24
C ASP A 145 -18.36 7.42 20.66
N THR A 146 -17.89 6.20 20.98
CA THR A 146 -17.98 5.65 22.35
C THR A 146 -17.26 6.53 23.38
N VAL A 147 -16.08 7.09 23.02
CA VAL A 147 -15.35 8.03 23.89
C VAL A 147 -16.11 9.33 24.09
N ARG A 148 -16.75 9.86 23.04
CA ARG A 148 -17.60 11.07 23.14
C ARG A 148 -18.81 10.83 24.04
N ASP A 149 -19.49 9.70 23.89
CA ASP A 149 -20.66 9.36 24.72
C ASP A 149 -20.28 9.21 26.19
N ILE A 150 -19.13 8.58 26.48
CA ILE A 150 -18.57 8.47 27.84
C ILE A 150 -18.22 9.85 28.41
N GLN A 151 -17.62 10.75 27.61
CA GLN A 151 -17.30 12.12 28.04
C GLN A 151 -18.54 13.00 28.25
N ASN A 152 -19.61 12.79 27.48
CA ASN A 152 -20.87 13.53 27.60
C ASN A 152 -21.74 13.00 28.75
N SER A 153 -21.67 11.70 29.07
CA SER A 153 -22.42 11.07 30.16
C SER A 153 -21.75 11.22 31.54
N GLY A 154 -20.51 11.73 31.57
CA GLY A 154 -19.75 12.03 32.80
C GLY A 154 -19.84 13.49 33.27
N LYS A 155 -20.77 14.27 32.70
CA LYS A 155 -21.10 15.66 33.10
C LYS A 155 -22.48 15.71 33.73
#